data_AF-A0A150PXY2-F1
#
_entry.id   AF-A0A150PXY2-F1
#
_cell.length_a   1.000
_cell.length_b   1.000
_cell.length_c   1.000
_cell.angle_alpha   90.00
_cell.angle_beta   90.00
_cell.angle_gamma   90.00
#
_symmetry.space_group_name_H-M   'P 1'
#
loop_
_entity.id
_entity.type
_entity.pdbx_description
1 polymer ?
#
loop_
_entity_poly.entity_id
_entity_poly.type
_entity_poly.pdbx_seq_one_letter_code
_entity_poly.pdbx_strand_id
1 'polypeptide(L)'
;MLTPTLQDAGEGQAAPGKRPFRLQSQVWIGVLGGVVPMFLLGMINAGRLRLPAEQRRRMLLLGLAALTVLLVLLSWATFSAYGQASADPPGFRRGLRLANQILGVLLSLAYSRLQQVADRRFQYAGGEHASLWIPGIAAILAGFALQFVVLVGL
;
A
#
# COMPACT_ATOMS: atom_id res chain seq x y z
N MET A 1 16.04 45.04 5.38
CA MET A 1 14.81 44.27 5.10
C MET A 1 15.24 42.95 4.46
N LEU A 2 15.28 41.88 5.24
CA LEU A 2 15.50 40.53 4.73
C LEU A 2 14.12 39.97 4.40
N THR A 3 13.69 40.12 3.15
CA THR A 3 12.53 39.38 2.65
C THR A 3 12.99 37.93 2.51
N PRO A 4 12.50 36.98 3.31
CA PRO A 4 12.85 35.58 3.11
C PRO A 4 12.31 35.20 1.73
N THR A 5 13.19 34.90 0.78
CA THR A 5 12.75 34.35 -0.49
C THR A 5 12.25 32.94 -0.19
N LEU A 6 11.13 32.54 -0.81
CA LEU A 6 10.58 31.18 -0.71
C LEU A 6 11.56 30.09 -1.20
N GLN A 7 12.76 30.49 -1.64
CA GLN A 7 13.87 29.64 -2.03
C GLN A 7 14.60 29.04 -0.81
N ASP A 8 14.60 29.72 0.35
CA ASP A 8 15.21 29.21 1.60
C ASP A 8 14.27 28.30 2.40
N ALA A 9 13.00 28.18 2.00
CA ALA A 9 12.07 27.20 2.54
C ALA A 9 12.34 25.80 1.94
N GLY A 10 13.59 25.34 2.08
CA GLY A 10 14.16 24.09 1.61
C GLY A 10 13.51 22.81 2.17
N GLU A 11 12.19 22.68 2.06
CA GLU A 11 11.53 21.37 2.00
C GLU A 11 11.73 20.71 0.62
N GLY A 12 12.18 21.47 -0.38
CA GLY A 12 12.29 21.07 -1.80
C GLY A 12 13.25 19.92 -2.12
N GLN A 13 14.13 19.52 -1.19
CA GLN A 13 14.98 18.34 -1.37
C GLN A 13 15.04 17.50 -0.11
N ALA A 14 13.95 16.77 0.17
CA ALA A 14 14.05 15.60 1.03
C ALA A 14 15.24 14.74 0.56
N ALA A 15 16.09 14.32 1.50
CA ALA A 15 17.24 13.47 1.21
C ALA A 15 16.79 12.25 0.36
N PRO A 16 17.64 11.71 -0.55
CA PRO A 16 17.24 10.72 -1.55
C PRO A 16 16.40 9.54 -1.01
N GLY A 17 16.64 9.07 0.22
CA GLY A 17 15.87 7.99 0.87
C GLY A 17 14.58 8.40 1.59
N LYS A 18 14.34 9.71 1.78
CA LYS A 18 13.18 10.28 2.47
C LYS A 18 12.13 10.87 1.52
N ARG A 19 12.44 10.98 0.23
CA ARG A 19 11.53 11.50 -0.79
C ARG A 19 10.27 10.63 -0.90
N PRO A 20 9.06 11.23 -0.89
CA PRO A 20 7.83 10.49 -1.07
C PRO A 20 7.77 9.83 -2.45
N PHE A 21 7.05 8.73 -2.54
CA PHE A 21 6.74 8.05 -3.80
C PHE A 21 5.57 8.73 -4.51
N ARG A 22 5.54 8.62 -5.84
CA ARG A 22 4.40 9.10 -6.63
C ARG A 22 3.12 8.33 -6.28
N LEU A 23 2.02 9.05 -6.02
CA LEU A 23 0.74 8.45 -5.69
C LEU A 23 0.19 7.55 -6.82
N GLN A 24 0.28 8.01 -8.06
CA GLN A 24 -0.18 7.24 -9.23
C GLN A 24 0.54 5.89 -9.37
N SER A 25 1.80 5.83 -8.95
CA SER A 25 2.59 4.60 -8.95
C SER A 25 2.16 3.63 -7.84
N GLN A 26 1.32 4.00 -6.87
CA GLN A 26 0.89 3.05 -5.84
C GLN A 26 -0.19 2.08 -6.34
N VAL A 27 -0.91 2.43 -7.41
CA VAL A 27 -1.98 1.59 -7.96
C VAL A 27 -1.46 0.21 -8.39
N TRP A 28 -0.31 0.16 -9.07
CA TRP A 28 0.26 -1.12 -9.52
C TRP A 28 0.72 -2.01 -8.35
N ILE A 29 1.03 -1.43 -7.19
CA ILE A 29 1.29 -2.20 -5.95
C ILE A 29 0.01 -2.90 -5.51
N GLY A 30 -1.12 -2.19 -5.49
CA GLY A 30 -2.42 -2.78 -5.17
C GLY A 30 -2.82 -3.87 -6.18
N VAL A 31 -2.63 -3.62 -7.48
CA VAL A 31 -2.95 -4.58 -8.55
C VAL A 31 -2.10 -5.85 -8.47
N LEU A 32 -0.79 -5.72 -8.29
CA LEU A 32 0.12 -6.87 -8.34
C LEU A 32 0.31 -7.56 -6.99
N GLY A 33 0.40 -6.78 -5.91
CA GLY A 33 0.71 -7.29 -4.57
C GLY A 33 -0.48 -7.38 -3.61
N GLY A 34 -1.59 -6.69 -3.89
CA GLY A 34 -2.77 -6.70 -3.03
C GLY A 34 -2.60 -5.88 -1.75
N VAL A 35 -3.29 -6.29 -0.69
CA VAL A 35 -3.50 -5.49 0.53
C VAL A 35 -2.20 -5.23 1.29
N VAL A 36 -1.40 -6.26 1.58
CA VAL A 36 -0.23 -6.14 2.48
C VAL A 36 0.84 -5.19 1.95
N PRO A 37 1.40 -5.37 0.74
CA PRO A 37 2.41 -4.44 0.23
C PRO A 37 1.87 -3.03 0.03
N MET A 38 0.60 -2.89 -0.39
CA MET A 38 -0.04 -1.58 -0.53
C MET A 38 -0.21 -0.89 0.82
N PHE A 39 -0.61 -1.62 1.86
CA PHE A 39 -0.73 -1.11 3.22
C PHE A 39 0.61 -0.58 3.73
N LEU A 40 1.67 -1.39 3.64
CA LEU A 40 3.00 -1.05 4.12
C LEU A 40 3.59 0.16 3.37
N LEU A 41 3.61 0.11 2.03
CA LEU A 41 4.19 1.19 1.23
C LEU A 41 3.36 2.48 1.32
N GLY A 42 2.04 2.36 1.42
CA GLY A 42 1.16 3.51 1.67
C GLY A 42 1.47 4.21 3.00
N MET A 43 1.66 3.44 4.08
CA MET A 43 2.02 3.98 5.40
C MET A 43 3.43 4.59 5.43
N ILE A 44 4.40 3.95 4.75
CA ILE A 44 5.73 4.52 4.55
C ILE A 44 5.62 5.86 3.82
N ASN A 45 4.83 5.92 2.74
CA ASN A 45 4.64 7.15 1.99
C ASN A 45 3.99 8.26 2.81
N ALA A 46 3.02 7.91 3.67
CA ALA A 46 2.40 8.86 4.59
C ALA A 46 3.41 9.50 5.56
N GLY A 47 4.39 8.73 6.02
CA GLY A 47 5.51 9.24 6.81
C GLY A 47 6.42 10.17 6.01
N ARG A 48 6.74 9.80 4.76
CA ARG A 48 7.56 10.62 3.86
C ARG A 48 6.88 11.94 3.46
N LEU A 49 5.56 11.93 3.30
CA LEU A 49 4.72 13.11 3.09
C LEU A 49 4.43 13.90 4.38
N ARG A 50 4.92 13.44 5.54
CA ARG A 50 4.73 14.06 6.86
C ARG A 50 3.25 14.36 7.16
N LEU A 51 2.37 13.42 6.83
CA LEU A 51 0.93 13.61 7.05
C LEU A 51 0.62 13.86 8.54
N PRO A 52 -0.42 14.67 8.83
CA PRO A 52 -0.92 14.84 10.19
C PRO A 52 -1.28 13.49 10.84
N ALA A 53 -1.11 13.40 12.16
CA ALA A 53 -1.36 12.16 12.92
C ALA A 53 -2.77 11.61 12.70
N GLU A 54 -3.77 12.49 12.58
CA GLU A 54 -5.15 12.09 12.31
C GLU A 54 -5.31 11.39 10.96
N GLN A 55 -4.69 11.92 9.89
CA GLN A 55 -4.74 11.29 8.57
C GLN A 55 -4.00 9.96 8.57
N ARG A 56 -2.84 9.89 9.25
CA ARG A 56 -2.09 8.63 9.43
C ARG A 56 -2.91 7.58 10.19
N ARG A 57 -3.67 7.99 11.21
CA ARG A 57 -4.59 7.11 11.95
C ARG A 57 -5.73 6.61 11.05
N ARG A 58 -6.34 7.49 10.24
CA ARG A 58 -7.39 7.08 9.27
C ARG A 58 -6.84 6.07 8.25
N MET A 59 -5.63 6.32 7.73
CA MET A 59 -4.95 5.36 6.85
C MET A 59 -4.71 4.02 7.55
N LEU A 60 -4.17 4.04 8.76
CA LEU A 60 -3.95 2.82 9.55
C LEU A 60 -5.24 2.00 9.71
N LEU A 61 -6.35 2.66 10.07
CA LEU A 61 -7.65 2.01 10.23
C LEU A 61 -8.15 1.39 8.92
N LEU A 62 -8.00 2.08 7.79
CA LEU A 62 -8.37 1.55 6.47
C LEU A 62 -7.51 0.33 6.08
N GLY A 63 -6.20 0.40 6.32
CA GLY A 63 -5.29 -0.72 6.08
C GLY A 63 -5.61 -1.94 6.95
N LEU A 64 -5.87 -1.72 8.23
CA LEU A 64 -6.29 -2.79 9.16
C LEU A 64 -7.67 -3.36 8.79
N ALA A 65 -8.61 -2.53 8.35
CA ALA A 65 -9.91 -2.99 7.87
C ALA A 65 -9.76 -3.87 6.61
N ALA A 66 -8.97 -3.44 5.62
CA ALA A 66 -8.70 -4.23 4.43
C ALA A 66 -8.00 -5.56 4.75
N LEU A 67 -7.05 -5.55 5.68
CA LEU A 67 -6.36 -6.75 6.16
C LEU A 67 -7.34 -7.70 6.87
N THR A 68 -8.23 -7.15 7.72
CA THR A 68 -9.25 -7.94 8.42
C THR A 68 -10.19 -8.62 7.43
N VAL A 69 -10.68 -7.90 6.42
CA VAL A 69 -11.51 -8.47 5.35
C VAL A 69 -10.77 -9.60 4.62
N LEU A 70 -9.50 -9.38 4.26
CA LEU A 70 -8.68 -10.41 3.62
C LEU A 70 -8.51 -11.66 4.50
N LEU A 71 -8.24 -11.49 5.79
CA LEU A 71 -8.11 -12.60 6.74
C LEU A 71 -9.43 -13.34 6.94
N VAL A 72 -10.56 -12.65 7.00
CA VAL A 72 -11.89 -13.29 7.07
C VAL A 72 -12.14 -14.13 5.81
N LEU A 73 -11.83 -13.61 4.62
CA LEU A 73 -11.96 -14.35 3.37
C LEU A 73 -11.04 -15.57 3.34
N LEU A 74 -9.80 -15.45 3.83
CA LEU A 74 -8.85 -16.55 3.96
C LEU A 74 -9.34 -17.63 4.93
N SER A 75 -9.79 -17.25 6.12
CA SER A 75 -10.29 -18.19 7.13
C SER A 75 -11.56 -18.90 6.67
N TRP A 76 -12.50 -18.15 6.09
CA TRP A 76 -13.70 -18.73 5.47
C TRP A 76 -13.33 -19.71 4.37
N ALA A 77 -12.37 -19.32 3.53
CA ALA A 77 -11.88 -20.16 2.46
C ALA A 77 -11.32 -21.49 2.99
N THR A 78 -10.36 -21.43 3.91
CA THR A 78 -9.74 -22.62 4.51
C THR A 78 -10.78 -23.51 5.21
N PHE A 79 -11.71 -22.91 5.96
CA PHE A 79 -12.78 -23.66 6.63
C PHE A 79 -13.72 -24.36 5.64
N SER A 80 -14.13 -23.68 4.56
CA SER A 80 -15.02 -24.25 3.53
C SER A 80 -14.39 -25.40 2.73
N ALA A 81 -13.06 -25.43 2.65
CA ALA A 81 -12.31 -26.51 2.00
C ALA A 81 -12.01 -27.68 2.94
N TYR A 82 -12.22 -27.51 4.26
CA TYR A 82 -11.93 -28.53 5.26
C TYR A 82 -12.85 -29.74 5.09
N GLY A 83 -12.27 -30.92 4.88
CA GLY A 83 -13.01 -32.17 4.66
C GLY A 83 -13.34 -32.51 3.21
N GLN A 84 -13.07 -31.61 2.24
CA GLN A 84 -13.14 -31.96 0.81
C GLN A 84 -11.83 -32.60 0.37
N ALA A 85 -11.83 -33.93 0.26
CA ALA A 85 -10.70 -34.68 -0.28
C ALA A 85 -10.47 -34.27 -1.74
N SER A 86 -9.36 -33.57 -1.99
CA SER A 86 -8.70 -33.51 -3.30
C SER A 86 -9.57 -33.02 -4.47
N ALA A 87 -9.90 -31.74 -4.47
CA ALA A 87 -9.88 -30.92 -5.69
C ALA A 87 -9.87 -29.46 -5.24
N ASP A 88 -8.89 -28.67 -5.68
CA ASP A 88 -9.08 -27.22 -5.73
C ASP A 88 -10.39 -26.99 -6.52
N PRO A 89 -11.48 -26.48 -5.93
CA PRO A 89 -12.65 -26.17 -6.72
C PRO A 89 -12.20 -25.17 -7.79
N PRO A 90 -12.43 -25.44 -9.10
CA PRO A 90 -11.86 -24.64 -10.16
C PRO A 90 -12.27 -23.18 -9.99
N GLY A 91 -11.31 -22.32 -9.66
CA GLY A 91 -11.51 -20.88 -9.48
C GLY A 91 -11.39 -20.37 -8.04
N PHE A 92 -11.31 -21.23 -7.02
CA PHE A 92 -11.28 -20.80 -5.62
C PHE A 92 -10.04 -19.95 -5.24
N ARG A 93 -8.83 -20.49 -5.46
CA ARG A 93 -7.57 -19.74 -5.25
C ARG A 93 -7.49 -18.49 -6.12
N ARG A 94 -8.06 -18.54 -7.34
CA ARG A 94 -8.13 -17.40 -8.25
C ARG A 94 -9.05 -16.31 -7.69
N GLY A 95 -10.21 -16.67 -7.13
CA GLY A 95 -11.15 -15.75 -6.51
C GLY A 95 -10.54 -15.04 -5.31
N LEU A 96 -9.84 -15.77 -4.44
CA LEU A 96 -9.12 -15.19 -3.30
C LEU A 96 -8.01 -14.22 -3.74
N ARG A 97 -7.24 -14.60 -4.77
CA ARG A 97 -6.22 -13.70 -5.35
C ARG A 97 -6.85 -12.44 -5.93
N LEU A 98 -7.95 -12.56 -6.68
CA LEU A 98 -8.68 -11.42 -7.24
C LEU A 98 -9.24 -10.52 -6.13
N ALA A 99 -9.82 -11.09 -5.07
CA ALA A 99 -10.30 -10.33 -3.94
C ALA A 99 -9.18 -9.54 -3.26
N ASN A 100 -8.00 -10.16 -3.04
CA ASN A 100 -6.83 -9.48 -2.51
C ASN A 100 -6.37 -8.30 -3.40
N GLN A 101 -6.34 -8.50 -4.73
CA GLN A 101 -5.97 -7.43 -5.67
C GLN A 101 -6.99 -6.29 -5.68
N ILE A 102 -8.30 -6.61 -5.70
CA ILE A 102 -9.37 -5.60 -5.64
C ILE A 102 -9.26 -4.79 -4.36
N LEU A 103 -9.11 -5.44 -3.21
CA LEU A 103 -8.92 -4.76 -1.92
C LEU A 103 -7.65 -3.89 -1.92
N GLY A 104 -6.56 -4.39 -2.49
CA GLY A 104 -5.32 -3.62 -2.66
C GLY A 104 -5.52 -2.37 -3.51
N VAL A 105 -6.23 -2.48 -4.63
CA VAL A 105 -6.58 -1.33 -5.48
C VAL A 105 -7.46 -0.34 -4.74
N LEU A 106 -8.52 -0.79 -4.08
CA LEU A 106 -9.41 0.07 -3.29
C LEU A 106 -8.64 0.82 -2.19
N LEU A 107 -7.72 0.13 -1.51
CA LEU A 107 -6.85 0.73 -0.51
C LEU A 107 -5.93 1.79 -1.13
N SER A 108 -5.35 1.51 -2.29
CA SER A 108 -4.50 2.47 -3.02
C SER A 108 -5.27 3.74 -3.40
N LEU A 109 -6.53 3.62 -3.79
CA LEU A 109 -7.40 4.76 -4.11
C LEU A 109 -7.74 5.58 -2.86
N ALA A 110 -8.10 4.91 -1.77
CA ALA A 110 -8.39 5.57 -0.49
C ALA A 110 -7.16 6.32 0.04
N TYR A 111 -5.99 5.70 -0.03
CA TYR A 111 -4.72 6.32 0.37
C TYR A 111 -4.35 7.49 -0.54
N SER A 112 -4.52 7.34 -1.85
CA SER A 112 -4.28 8.44 -2.80
C SER A 112 -5.13 9.65 -2.47
N ARG A 113 -6.41 9.47 -2.11
CA ARG A 113 -7.29 10.57 -1.68
C ARG A 113 -6.81 11.25 -0.41
N LEU A 114 -6.39 10.48 0.59
CA LEU A 114 -5.88 11.03 1.86
C LEU A 114 -4.53 11.73 1.71
N GLN A 115 -3.68 11.25 0.80
CA GLN A 115 -2.34 11.79 0.55
C GLN A 115 -2.32 12.97 -0.43
N GLN A 116 -3.38 13.15 -1.22
CA GLN A 116 -3.42 14.07 -2.37
C GLN A 116 -3.03 15.51 -2.04
N VAL A 117 -3.50 16.05 -0.92
CA VAL A 117 -3.22 17.45 -0.54
C VAL A 117 -1.75 17.63 -0.20
N ALA A 118 -1.18 16.71 0.58
CA ALA A 118 0.24 16.78 0.96
C ALA A 118 1.16 16.54 -0.25
N ASP A 119 0.80 15.58 -1.11
CA ASP A 119 1.54 15.31 -2.34
C ASP A 119 1.57 16.52 -3.29
N ARG A 120 0.44 17.23 -3.44
CA ARG A 120 0.39 18.48 -4.21
C ARG A 120 1.30 19.55 -3.61
N ARG A 121 1.26 19.74 -2.28
CA ARG A 121 2.15 20.70 -1.60
C ARG A 121 3.62 20.38 -1.84
N PHE A 122 4.00 19.10 -1.74
CA PHE A 122 5.36 18.65 -2.03
C PHE A 122 5.78 18.97 -3.47
N GLN A 123 4.90 18.72 -4.46
CA GLN A 123 5.17 19.06 -5.86
C GLN A 123 5.28 20.57 -6.09
N TYR A 124 4.40 21.38 -5.49
CA TYR A 124 4.46 22.84 -5.60
C TYR A 124 5.74 23.42 -4.95
N ALA A 125 6.31 22.75 -3.96
CA ALA A 125 7.60 23.09 -3.37
C ALA A 125 8.82 22.64 -4.22
N GLY A 126 8.60 22.16 -5.45
CA GLY A 126 9.67 21.68 -6.33
C GLY A 126 10.20 20.29 -5.97
N GLY A 127 9.49 19.54 -5.11
CA GLY A 127 9.91 18.24 -4.64
C GLY A 127 9.90 17.17 -5.73
N GLU A 128 10.99 16.41 -5.83
CA GLU A 128 11.09 15.25 -6.71
C GLU A 128 10.73 13.95 -5.98
N HIS A 129 9.82 13.16 -6.56
CA HIS A 129 9.46 11.87 -5.99
C HIS A 129 10.55 10.82 -6.13
N ALA A 130 10.61 9.90 -5.16
CA ALA A 130 11.37 8.68 -5.27
C ALA A 130 10.70 7.67 -6.22
N SER A 131 11.52 6.86 -6.87
CA SER A 131 11.05 5.69 -7.64
C SER A 131 10.47 4.63 -6.70
N LEU A 132 9.32 4.07 -7.08
CA LEU A 132 8.67 2.97 -6.37
C LEU A 132 9.06 1.59 -6.94
N TRP A 133 9.85 1.52 -8.02
CA TRP A 133 10.14 0.24 -8.69
C TRP A 133 10.80 -0.78 -7.78
N ILE A 134 11.96 -0.45 -7.22
CA ILE A 134 12.71 -1.35 -6.34
C ILE A 134 11.94 -1.69 -5.06
N PRO A 135 11.48 -0.70 -4.24
CA PRO A 135 10.76 -1.03 -3.01
C PRO A 135 9.41 -1.70 -3.28
N GLY A 136 8.77 -1.37 -4.41
CA GLY A 136 7.51 -1.98 -4.84
C GLY A 136 7.67 -3.45 -5.19
N ILE A 137 8.63 -3.80 -6.04
CA ILE A 137 8.93 -5.19 -6.38
C ILE A 137 9.30 -5.97 -5.12
N ALA A 138 10.19 -5.43 -4.28
CA ALA A 138 10.59 -6.09 -3.04
C ALA A 138 9.39 -6.38 -2.11
N ALA A 139 8.49 -5.41 -1.94
CA ALA A 139 7.31 -5.58 -1.11
C ALA A 139 6.33 -6.61 -1.68
N ILE A 140 6.14 -6.63 -3.00
CA ILE A 140 5.27 -7.61 -3.69
C ILE A 140 5.83 -9.02 -3.51
N LEU A 141 7.12 -9.21 -3.75
CA LEU A 141 7.77 -10.52 -3.58
C LEU A 141 7.71 -11.00 -2.13
N ALA A 142 7.95 -10.11 -1.16
CA ALA A 142 7.80 -10.43 0.25
C ALA A 142 6.35 -10.81 0.62
N GLY A 143 5.36 -10.10 0.05
CA GLY A 143 3.94 -10.42 0.21
C GLY A 143 3.59 -11.80 -0.35
N PHE A 144 4.09 -12.15 -1.53
CA PHE A 144 3.91 -13.48 -2.12
C PHE A 144 4.57 -14.57 -1.28
N ALA A 145 5.79 -14.34 -0.79
CA ALA A 145 6.49 -15.30 0.07
C ALA A 145 5.69 -15.56 1.35
N LEU A 146 5.18 -14.50 2.01
CA LEU A 146 4.33 -14.64 3.19
C LEU A 146 3.05 -15.43 2.89
N GLN A 147 2.37 -15.11 1.79
CA GLN A 147 1.15 -15.81 1.40
C GLN A 147 1.40 -17.28 1.08
N PHE A 148 2.52 -17.60 0.42
CA PHE A 148 2.92 -18.99 0.15
C PHE A 148 3.15 -19.76 1.45
N VAL A 149 3.89 -19.20 2.39
CA VAL A 149 4.15 -19.82 3.70
C VAL A 149 2.84 -20.08 4.46
N VAL A 150 1.92 -19.10 4.47
CA VAL A 150 0.64 -19.25 5.18
C VAL A 150 -0.29 -20.27 4.52
N LEU A 151 -0.31 -20.36 3.18
CA LEU A 151 -1.24 -21.23 2.45
C LEU A 151 -0.71 -22.64 2.16
N VAL A 152 0.60 -22.85 2.24
CA VAL A 152 1.25 -24.14 1.92
C VAL A 152 1.97 -24.72 3.14
N GLY A 153 2.39 -23.89 4.09
CA GLY A 153 3.08 -24.31 5.31
C GLY A 153 2.17 -24.64 6.50
N LEU A 154 0.84 -24.51 6.33
CA LEU A 154 -0.21 -24.98 7.26
C LEU A 154 -0.92 -26.18 6.63
#